data_AF-A0A8T0U4S6-F1
#
_entry.id   AF-A0A8T0U4S6-F1
#
_cell.length_a   1.000
_cell.length_b   1.000
_cell.length_c   1.000
_cell.angle_alpha   90.00
_cell.angle_beta   90.00
_cell.angle_gamma   90.00
#
_symmetry.space_group_name_H-M   'P 1'
#
loop_
_entity.id
_entity.type
_entity.pdbx_description
1 polymer ?
#
loop_
_entity_poly.entity_id
_entity_poly.type
_entity_poly.pdbx_seq_one_letter_code
_entity_poly.pdbx_strand_id
1 'polypeptide(L)'
;MGEQSLSQPKPQPLSPSPPASTASPAPAPAPAAAASTSTSSSPAIAAASRPKKAAHRPSDSNPPKKPRLTFAIPGRPLSAAGEVGVAIRHLRDADPVLAAVIDAHDAPVFQCPHRPFHSLVRSILYQQLAFKAAASVYSRFLSLLGGEASVTPDAVLALTPQQLRQIGVSPRKASYLHDLARKYVSGILSDSAIINMDDRSLAAMLTMVKGIGAWSVHMFMIFSLARPDVLPSADLGVRKGVQMLYELEDVPRPSQMDKLCERWRPYRSVGAWYMWRLIESKVPQPAPAIPVGPLALPSPDGQIMLHEQHQQQQQQQQQNVIQMIDPLQMLPGMGVRLGHLLVLVRVRIHVLRHASSRRNAEIYRCIHAMA
;
A
#
# COMPACT_ATOMS: atom_id res chain seq x y z
N MET A 1 -13.77 -68.84 37.01
CA MET A 1 -12.38 -68.67 36.50
C MET A 1 -12.20 -67.16 36.34
N GLY A 2 -11.61 -66.39 37.26
CA GLY A 2 -10.24 -66.48 37.81
C GLY A 2 -9.26 -66.20 36.66
N GLU A 3 -8.49 -65.12 36.54
CA GLU A 3 -7.71 -64.27 37.49
C GLU A 3 -7.63 -62.82 36.97
N GLN A 4 -7.71 -61.76 37.81
CA GLN A 4 -6.61 -60.96 38.41
C GLN A 4 -5.49 -60.54 37.42
N SER A 5 -5.12 -59.25 37.27
CA SER A 5 -4.18 -58.58 38.19
C SER A 5 -3.93 -57.09 37.84
N LEU A 6 -4.09 -56.21 38.85
CA LEU A 6 -3.35 -54.98 39.23
C LEU A 6 -3.01 -53.90 38.16
N SER A 7 -3.58 -52.68 38.16
CA SER A 7 -3.45 -51.51 39.07
C SER A 7 -2.07 -50.81 39.12
N GLN A 8 -1.95 -49.68 38.39
CA GLN A 8 -1.36 -48.33 38.65
C GLN A 8 -0.14 -48.13 39.59
N PRO A 9 0.68 -47.02 39.54
CA PRO A 9 0.32 -45.65 39.12
C PRO A 9 1.39 -44.76 38.42
N LYS A 10 0.89 -43.58 38.05
CA LYS A 10 1.51 -42.34 37.54
C LYS A 10 2.39 -41.62 38.58
N PRO A 11 3.47 -40.91 38.19
CA PRO A 11 4.05 -39.88 39.06
C PRO A 11 4.15 -38.48 38.41
N GLN A 12 3.57 -37.51 39.11
CA GLN A 12 3.92 -36.07 39.21
C GLN A 12 3.43 -35.64 40.62
N PRO A 13 3.85 -34.52 41.23
CA PRO A 13 4.80 -33.46 40.83
C PRO A 13 5.83 -33.14 41.95
N LEU A 14 6.89 -32.36 41.66
CA LEU A 14 7.63 -31.64 42.72
C LEU A 14 8.13 -30.27 42.23
N SER A 15 7.66 -29.22 42.90
CA SER A 15 8.27 -27.89 43.00
C SER A 15 8.99 -27.77 44.34
N PRO A 16 9.98 -26.86 44.44
CA PRO A 16 10.01 -25.96 45.59
C PRO A 16 10.27 -24.48 45.21
N SER A 17 9.75 -23.56 46.02
CA SER A 17 10.08 -22.11 46.09
C SER A 17 10.60 -21.79 47.52
N PRO A 18 10.88 -20.51 47.88
CA PRO A 18 12.03 -19.64 47.64
C PRO A 18 12.88 -19.41 48.94
N PRO A 19 13.78 -18.39 49.05
CA PRO A 19 13.33 -17.18 49.77
C PRO A 19 13.97 -15.81 49.36
N ALA A 20 13.21 -14.73 49.63
CA ALA A 20 13.54 -13.40 50.22
C ALA A 20 14.79 -12.60 49.76
N SER A 21 14.89 -11.27 49.76
CA SER A 21 14.06 -10.07 50.05
C SER A 21 15.03 -8.86 49.98
N THR A 22 14.51 -7.63 50.05
CA THR A 22 15.18 -6.33 50.32
C THR A 22 15.78 -5.61 49.10
N ALA A 23 15.63 -4.30 48.87
CA ALA A 23 14.84 -3.23 49.51
C ALA A 23 14.78 -2.03 48.54
N SER A 24 13.66 -1.30 48.54
CA SER A 24 13.63 0.15 48.28
C SER A 24 13.89 0.89 49.59
N PRO A 25 14.45 2.11 49.55
CA PRO A 25 13.62 3.28 49.87
C PRO A 25 13.93 4.55 49.04
N ALA A 26 12.94 5.46 48.99
CA ALA A 26 13.00 6.86 48.50
C ALA A 26 13.62 7.81 49.58
N PRO A 27 13.49 9.18 49.58
CA PRO A 27 13.32 10.26 48.57
C PRO A 27 14.24 11.53 48.76
N ALA A 28 14.25 12.46 47.76
CA ALA A 28 14.45 13.96 47.77
C ALA A 28 15.77 14.59 48.33
N PRO A 29 16.09 15.93 48.16
CA PRO A 29 15.43 17.06 47.45
C PRO A 29 16.36 17.94 46.53
N ALA A 30 15.78 18.99 45.92
CA ALA A 30 16.40 20.16 45.22
C ALA A 30 17.07 21.15 46.24
N PRO A 31 17.58 22.41 45.95
CA PRO A 31 17.30 23.34 44.82
C PRO A 31 18.44 24.31 44.36
N ALA A 32 18.05 25.30 43.52
CA ALA A 32 18.62 26.65 43.27
C ALA A 32 19.94 26.77 42.48
N ALA A 33 20.32 27.87 41.81
CA ALA A 33 19.77 29.09 41.19
C ALA A 33 21.01 30.01 40.95
N ALA A 34 21.06 30.78 39.86
CA ALA A 34 21.84 32.02 39.58
C ALA A 34 22.40 31.98 38.14
N ALA A 35 21.93 32.78 37.19
CA ALA A 35 22.07 34.23 37.04
C ALA A 35 23.51 34.69 36.75
N SER A 36 23.76 35.13 35.50
CA SER A 36 24.55 36.35 35.22
C SER A 36 24.45 36.73 33.74
N THR A 37 23.68 37.79 33.52
CA THR A 37 23.80 38.79 32.46
C THR A 37 25.20 39.40 32.37
N SER A 38 25.67 39.72 31.17
CA SER A 38 26.55 40.88 30.96
C SER A 38 26.41 41.45 29.55
N THR A 39 25.81 42.63 29.50
CA THR A 39 25.73 43.64 28.45
C THR A 39 26.99 44.50 28.45
N SER A 40 27.49 44.93 27.28
CA SER A 40 28.20 46.21 27.01
C SER A 40 28.66 46.22 25.54
N SER A 41 28.04 46.97 24.62
CA SER A 41 28.13 48.43 24.34
C SER A 41 29.22 48.82 23.30
N SER A 42 28.72 49.34 22.16
CA SER A 42 29.23 50.24 21.09
C SER A 42 30.32 51.28 21.47
N PRO A 43 30.96 52.09 20.55
CA PRO A 43 30.43 52.71 19.30
C PRO A 43 31.41 52.81 18.07
N ALA A 44 30.92 52.80 16.82
CA ALA A 44 30.56 53.91 15.89
C ALA A 44 31.68 54.91 15.52
N ILE A 45 31.92 55.13 14.22
CA ILE A 45 32.18 56.42 13.53
C ILE A 45 31.93 56.25 12.02
N ALA A 46 31.32 57.28 11.42
CA ALA A 46 30.85 57.42 10.05
C ALA A 46 31.89 58.08 9.11
N ALA A 47 31.73 57.92 7.78
CA ALA A 47 31.95 58.99 6.81
C ALA A 47 31.42 58.62 5.41
N ALA A 48 30.76 59.59 4.77
CA ALA A 48 30.11 59.52 3.47
C ALA A 48 31.07 59.77 2.29
N SER A 49 30.72 59.27 1.08
CA SER A 49 30.93 59.94 -0.23
C SER A 49 30.37 59.13 -1.41
N ARG A 50 29.66 59.80 -2.33
CA ARG A 50 29.24 59.38 -3.69
C ARG A 50 29.40 60.62 -4.60
N PRO A 51 29.38 60.58 -5.96
CA PRO A 51 29.37 59.45 -6.89
C PRO A 51 30.37 59.56 -8.08
N LYS A 52 30.66 58.45 -8.77
CA LYS A 52 31.01 58.48 -10.21
C LYS A 52 30.29 57.38 -10.98
N LYS A 53 29.83 57.75 -12.16
CA LYS A 53 28.95 57.04 -13.10
C LYS A 53 29.83 56.25 -14.09
N ALA A 54 29.61 54.96 -14.23
CA ALA A 54 30.04 54.17 -15.37
C ALA A 54 29.04 53.03 -15.61
N ALA A 55 28.58 52.92 -16.85
CA ALA A 55 27.57 51.98 -17.31
C ALA A 55 28.24 50.71 -17.84
N HIS A 56 27.82 49.51 -17.43
CA HIS A 56 27.57 48.36 -18.33
C HIS A 56 26.98 47.12 -17.63
N ARG A 57 26.00 46.50 -18.32
CA ARG A 57 25.46 45.13 -18.26
C ARG A 57 24.54 44.69 -17.09
N PRO A 58 23.33 44.13 -17.37
CA PRO A 58 22.52 43.49 -16.35
C PRO A 58 23.07 42.10 -16.05
N SER A 59 23.45 41.86 -14.80
CA SER A 59 23.70 40.52 -14.27
C SER A 59 22.42 40.04 -13.59
N ASP A 60 21.63 39.27 -14.34
CA ASP A 60 20.60 38.41 -13.75
C ASP A 60 21.30 37.34 -12.91
N SER A 61 21.37 37.57 -11.59
CA SER A 61 21.82 36.58 -10.62
C SER A 61 20.69 36.34 -9.61
N ASN A 62 19.63 35.68 -10.08
CA ASN A 62 18.67 35.06 -9.19
C ASN A 62 19.35 33.81 -8.61
N PRO A 63 19.53 33.67 -7.28
CA PRO A 63 20.13 32.46 -6.72
C PRO A 63 19.26 31.25 -7.07
N PRO A 64 19.83 30.09 -7.41
CA PRO A 64 19.05 28.91 -7.76
C PRO A 64 18.18 28.56 -6.57
N LYS A 65 16.85 28.68 -6.73
CA LYS A 65 15.87 28.21 -5.76
C LYS A 65 16.14 26.72 -5.57
N LYS A 66 16.70 26.37 -4.41
CA LYS A 66 16.80 24.98 -3.94
C LYS A 66 15.45 24.32 -4.20
N PRO A 67 15.39 23.11 -4.80
CA PRO A 67 14.13 22.45 -5.06
C PRO A 67 13.43 22.26 -3.72
N ARG A 68 12.43 23.09 -3.45
CA ARG A 68 11.54 22.91 -2.32
C ARG A 68 10.81 21.62 -2.65
N LEU A 69 11.09 20.56 -1.89
CA LEU A 69 10.30 19.33 -1.89
C LEU A 69 8.88 19.75 -1.51
N THR A 70 8.10 20.12 -2.52
CA THR A 70 6.68 20.38 -2.38
C THR A 70 6.07 19.00 -2.36
N PHE A 71 5.78 18.51 -1.16
CA PHE A 71 4.91 17.36 -0.97
C PHE A 71 3.56 17.79 -1.57
N ALA A 72 3.30 17.37 -2.81
CA ALA A 72 2.07 17.69 -3.50
C ALA A 72 0.93 17.07 -2.69
N ILE A 73 0.06 17.94 -2.17
CA ILE A 73 -1.21 17.50 -1.58
C ILE A 73 -1.91 16.70 -2.68
N PRO A 74 -2.43 15.49 -2.40
CA PRO A 74 -3.12 14.70 -3.40
C PRO A 74 -4.25 15.53 -3.99
N GLY A 75 -4.36 15.56 -5.32
CA GLY A 75 -5.49 16.17 -6.01
C GLY A 75 -6.82 15.62 -5.48
N ARG A 76 -7.93 16.30 -5.81
CA ARG A 76 -9.26 15.85 -5.36
C ARG A 76 -9.44 14.37 -5.69
N PRO A 77 -9.92 13.55 -4.74
CA PRO A 77 -10.07 12.11 -4.98
C PRO A 77 -11.09 11.88 -6.09
N LEU A 78 -10.89 10.83 -6.89
CA LEU A 78 -11.78 10.44 -7.98
C LEU A 78 -13.19 10.05 -7.50
N SER A 79 -13.36 9.80 -6.20
CA SER A 79 -14.66 9.59 -5.56
C SER A 79 -15.46 10.88 -5.37
N ALA A 80 -14.84 12.05 -5.53
CA ALA A 80 -15.52 13.33 -5.44
C ALA A 80 -16.46 13.55 -6.64
N ALA A 81 -17.62 14.17 -6.38
CA ALA A 81 -18.62 14.42 -7.40
C ALA A 81 -18.05 15.18 -8.61
N GLY A 82 -18.25 14.61 -9.81
CA GLY A 82 -17.82 15.17 -11.08
C GLY A 82 -16.34 15.00 -11.43
N GLU A 83 -15.50 14.52 -10.50
CA GLU A 83 -14.05 14.45 -10.69
C GLU A 83 -13.65 13.47 -11.80
N VAL A 84 -14.32 12.31 -11.90
CA VAL A 84 -14.13 11.38 -13.02
C VAL A 84 -14.44 12.03 -14.37
N GLY A 85 -15.47 12.86 -14.45
CA GLY A 85 -15.81 13.58 -15.68
C GLY A 85 -14.75 14.61 -16.08
N VAL A 86 -14.13 15.28 -15.10
CA VAL A 86 -12.97 16.17 -15.32
C VAL A 86 -11.79 15.36 -15.83
N ALA A 87 -11.50 14.22 -15.20
CA ALA A 87 -10.42 13.33 -15.59
C ALA A 87 -10.58 12.82 -17.03
N ILE A 88 -11.78 12.33 -17.38
CA ILE A 88 -12.09 11.86 -18.74
C ILE A 88 -11.87 12.96 -19.77
N ARG A 89 -12.40 14.18 -19.54
CA ARG A 89 -12.20 15.30 -20.48
C ARG A 89 -10.72 15.61 -20.66
N HIS A 90 -9.98 15.72 -19.56
CA HIS A 90 -8.54 15.95 -19.59
C HIS A 90 -7.79 14.89 -20.41
N LEU A 91 -8.09 13.61 -20.18
CA LEU A 91 -7.42 12.51 -20.89
C LEU A 91 -7.75 12.49 -22.38
N ARG A 92 -8.99 12.81 -22.77
CA ARG A 92 -9.39 12.93 -24.17
C ARG A 92 -8.62 14.05 -24.88
N ASP A 93 -8.45 15.19 -24.23
CA ASP A 93 -7.74 16.34 -24.79
C ASP A 93 -6.22 16.11 -24.86
N ALA A 94 -5.65 15.45 -23.84
CA ALA A 94 -4.20 15.25 -23.72
C ALA A 94 -3.66 14.10 -24.58
N ASP A 95 -4.49 13.08 -24.87
CA ASP A 95 -4.10 11.89 -25.61
C ASP A 95 -5.23 11.40 -26.55
N PRO A 96 -5.21 11.83 -27.83
CA PRO A 96 -6.23 11.47 -28.81
C PRO A 96 -6.36 9.96 -29.07
N VAL A 97 -5.30 9.17 -28.86
CA VAL A 97 -5.36 7.71 -29.05
C VAL A 97 -6.13 7.08 -27.89
N LEU A 98 -5.91 7.56 -26.66
CA LEU A 98 -6.69 7.17 -25.50
C LEU A 98 -8.16 7.60 -25.61
N ALA A 99 -8.43 8.75 -26.23
CA ALA A 99 -9.80 9.24 -26.44
C ALA A 99 -10.71 8.21 -27.14
N ALA A 100 -10.18 7.50 -28.15
CA ALA A 100 -10.94 6.45 -28.84
C ALA A 100 -11.29 5.27 -27.91
N VAL A 101 -10.39 4.91 -26.99
CA VAL A 101 -10.64 3.85 -25.99
C VAL A 101 -11.66 4.32 -24.95
N ILE A 102 -11.58 5.58 -24.55
CA ILE A 102 -12.55 6.21 -23.63
C ILE A 102 -13.95 6.19 -24.25
N ASP A 103 -14.08 6.59 -25.51
CA ASP A 103 -15.38 6.68 -26.18
C ASP A 103 -16.01 5.30 -26.44
N ALA A 104 -15.20 4.22 -26.41
CA ALA A 104 -15.65 2.84 -26.59
C ALA A 104 -16.07 2.12 -25.29
N HIS A 105 -15.86 2.71 -24.10
CA HIS A 105 -16.13 2.05 -22.82
C HIS A 105 -16.79 2.99 -21.82
N ASP A 106 -17.55 2.42 -20.89
CA ASP A 106 -18.21 3.18 -19.83
C ASP A 106 -17.20 3.94 -18.96
N ALA A 107 -17.69 4.98 -18.28
CA ALA A 107 -16.89 5.72 -17.30
C ALA A 107 -16.61 4.87 -16.06
N PRO A 108 -15.39 4.95 -15.48
CA PRO A 108 -15.10 4.29 -14.22
C PRO A 108 -15.86 4.90 -13.05
N VAL A 109 -16.09 4.08 -12.02
CA VAL A 109 -16.61 4.52 -10.74
C VAL A 109 -15.61 4.16 -9.66
N PHE A 110 -15.19 5.17 -8.89
CA PHE A 110 -14.26 5.01 -7.77
C PHE A 110 -15.00 5.23 -6.46
N GLN A 111 -15.58 4.16 -5.92
CA GLN A 111 -16.25 4.18 -4.63
C GLN A 111 -15.73 3.05 -3.76
N CYS A 112 -15.37 3.38 -2.53
CA CYS A 112 -15.00 2.40 -1.51
C CYS A 112 -15.67 2.81 -0.20
N PRO A 113 -16.66 2.03 0.28
CA PRO A 113 -17.37 2.37 1.51
C PRO A 113 -16.54 2.04 2.77
N HIS A 114 -15.45 1.29 2.61
CA HIS A 114 -14.65 0.78 3.72
C HIS A 114 -13.55 1.76 4.13
N ARG A 115 -13.30 1.81 5.44
CA ARG A 115 -12.15 2.52 6.01
C ARG A 115 -10.84 1.88 5.55
N PRO A 116 -9.72 2.62 5.49
CA PRO A 116 -8.42 2.11 5.05
C PRO A 116 -8.00 0.77 5.66
N PHE A 117 -8.10 0.61 6.99
CA PHE A 117 -7.80 -0.65 7.66
C PHE A 117 -8.59 -1.84 7.09
N HIS A 118 -9.91 -1.67 6.99
CA HIS A 118 -10.83 -2.69 6.53
C HIS A 118 -10.56 -3.04 5.06
N SER A 119 -10.34 -2.04 4.20
CA SER A 119 -9.95 -2.22 2.80
C SER A 119 -8.65 -3.05 2.66
N LEU A 120 -7.64 -2.78 3.49
CA LEU A 120 -6.38 -3.53 3.47
C LEU A 120 -6.56 -4.98 3.97
N VAL A 121 -7.36 -5.19 5.03
CA VAL A 121 -7.74 -6.54 5.50
C VAL A 121 -8.44 -7.33 4.39
N ARG A 122 -9.43 -6.72 3.74
CA ARG A 122 -10.15 -7.32 2.62
C ARG A 122 -9.20 -7.65 1.46
N SER A 123 -8.31 -6.74 1.12
CA SER A 123 -7.29 -6.97 0.08
C SER A 123 -6.44 -8.23 0.38
N ILE A 124 -5.92 -8.36 1.60
CA ILE A 124 -5.13 -9.55 2.03
C ILE A 124 -5.95 -10.84 1.89
N LEU A 125 -7.23 -10.82 2.29
CA LEU A 125 -8.10 -11.98 2.21
C LEU A 125 -8.34 -12.43 0.76
N TYR A 126 -8.45 -11.50 -0.18
CA TYR A 126 -8.75 -11.77 -1.60
C TYR A 126 -7.54 -12.24 -2.43
N GLN A 127 -6.30 -12.06 -1.97
CA GLN A 127 -5.09 -12.43 -2.73
C GLN A 127 -5.10 -13.91 -3.17
N GLN A 128 -4.69 -14.19 -4.41
CA GLN A 128 -4.46 -15.56 -4.92
C GLN A 128 -5.68 -16.50 -4.79
N LEU A 129 -6.89 -15.98 -4.92
CA LEU A 129 -8.14 -16.74 -4.90
C LEU A 129 -9.06 -16.33 -6.05
N ALA A 130 -9.85 -17.28 -6.54
CA ALA A 130 -11.02 -16.97 -7.37
C ALA A 130 -12.06 -16.18 -6.56
N PHE A 131 -12.89 -15.37 -7.23
CA PHE A 131 -13.77 -14.40 -6.58
C PHE A 131 -14.69 -15.06 -5.57
N LYS A 132 -15.39 -16.11 -6.02
CA LYS A 132 -16.37 -16.84 -5.22
C LYS A 132 -15.73 -17.45 -3.97
N ALA A 133 -14.48 -17.91 -4.09
CA ALA A 133 -13.72 -18.44 -2.96
C ALA A 133 -13.32 -17.32 -1.98
N ALA A 134 -12.77 -16.20 -2.49
CA ALA A 134 -12.41 -15.05 -1.67
C ALA A 134 -13.63 -14.45 -0.95
N ALA A 135 -14.74 -14.27 -1.65
CA ALA A 135 -16.00 -13.78 -1.10
C ALA A 135 -16.54 -14.71 0.01
N SER A 136 -16.47 -16.03 -0.19
CA SER A 136 -16.84 -17.02 0.83
C SER A 136 -15.96 -16.95 2.08
N VAL A 137 -14.64 -16.75 1.92
CA VAL A 137 -13.72 -16.56 3.05
C VAL A 137 -14.02 -15.26 3.77
N TYR A 138 -14.25 -14.17 3.03
CA TYR A 138 -14.55 -12.86 3.58
C TYR A 138 -15.88 -12.83 4.34
N SER A 139 -16.94 -13.44 3.82
CA SER A 139 -18.23 -13.55 4.52
C SER A 139 -18.10 -14.29 5.85
N ARG A 140 -17.36 -15.41 5.89
CA ARG A 140 -17.07 -16.13 7.13
C ARG A 140 -16.21 -15.31 8.10
N PHE A 141 -15.25 -14.54 7.57
CA PHE A 141 -14.45 -13.61 8.37
C PHE A 141 -15.31 -12.54 9.04
N LEU A 142 -16.24 -11.92 8.31
CA LEU A 142 -17.19 -10.97 8.88
C LEU A 142 -18.08 -11.62 9.93
N SER A 143 -18.51 -12.86 9.70
CA SER A 143 -19.33 -13.62 10.65
C SER A 143 -18.60 -13.85 11.98
N LEU A 144 -17.28 -14.09 11.96
CA LEU A 144 -16.48 -14.20 13.20
C LEU A 144 -16.41 -12.89 13.99
N LEU A 145 -16.49 -11.75 13.31
CA LEU A 145 -16.36 -10.43 13.92
C LEU A 145 -17.70 -9.76 14.25
N GLY A 146 -18.82 -10.31 13.75
CA GLY A 146 -20.15 -9.72 13.92
C GLY A 146 -20.49 -8.63 12.89
N GLY A 147 -19.83 -8.62 11.73
CA GLY A 147 -20.15 -7.74 10.60
C GLY A 147 -19.04 -6.75 10.23
N GLU A 148 -19.31 -5.93 9.21
CA GLU A 148 -18.31 -5.01 8.62
C GLU A 148 -17.86 -3.91 9.57
N ALA A 149 -18.78 -3.36 10.37
CA ALA A 149 -18.47 -2.31 11.35
C ALA A 149 -17.48 -2.78 12.44
N SER A 150 -17.38 -4.10 12.66
CA SER A 150 -16.52 -4.71 13.67
C SER A 150 -15.11 -5.03 13.17
N VAL A 151 -14.79 -4.75 11.89
CA VAL A 151 -13.45 -4.97 11.34
C VAL A 151 -12.49 -3.88 11.84
N THR A 152 -11.99 -4.07 13.05
CA THR A 152 -11.07 -3.18 13.75
C THR A 152 -9.72 -3.86 14.03
N PRO A 153 -8.63 -3.11 14.24
CA PRO A 153 -7.32 -3.69 14.56
C PRO A 153 -7.37 -4.65 15.75
N ASP A 154 -8.01 -4.26 16.85
CA ASP A 154 -8.12 -5.08 18.06
C ASP A 154 -8.94 -6.36 17.82
N ALA A 155 -10.05 -6.26 17.09
CA ALA A 155 -10.88 -7.41 16.77
C ALA A 155 -10.14 -8.41 15.87
N VAL A 156 -9.33 -7.93 14.92
CA VAL A 156 -8.46 -8.80 14.10
C VAL A 156 -7.37 -9.48 14.93
N LEU A 157 -6.80 -8.79 15.92
CA LEU A 157 -5.78 -9.38 16.81
C LEU A 157 -6.36 -10.40 17.80
N ALA A 158 -7.64 -10.28 18.14
CA ALA A 158 -8.33 -11.23 19.01
C ALA A 158 -8.58 -12.59 18.32
N LEU A 159 -8.54 -12.65 16.98
CA LEU A 159 -8.70 -13.90 16.24
C LEU A 159 -7.46 -14.78 16.34
N THR A 160 -7.64 -16.01 16.79
CA THR A 160 -6.56 -16.99 16.82
C THR A 160 -6.21 -17.49 15.41
N PRO A 161 -4.96 -17.94 15.15
CA PRO A 161 -4.62 -18.59 13.89
C PRO A 161 -5.51 -19.80 13.55
N GLN A 162 -6.02 -20.50 14.57
CA GLN A 162 -6.93 -21.63 14.38
C GLN A 162 -8.30 -21.19 13.88
N GLN A 163 -8.90 -20.14 14.46
CA GLN A 163 -10.18 -19.57 13.99
C GLN A 163 -10.05 -19.08 12.54
N LEU A 164 -8.96 -18.37 12.21
CA LEU A 164 -8.69 -17.92 10.85
C LEU A 164 -8.55 -19.10 9.88
N ARG A 165 -7.87 -20.18 10.28
CA ARG A 165 -7.75 -21.38 9.45
C ARG A 165 -9.09 -22.06 9.19
N GLN A 166 -9.98 -22.12 10.19
CA GLN A 166 -11.31 -22.75 10.06
C GLN A 166 -12.18 -22.05 9.00
N ILE A 167 -12.00 -20.75 8.78
CA ILE A 167 -12.71 -20.00 7.74
C ILE A 167 -11.95 -19.93 6.41
N GLY A 168 -10.89 -20.73 6.23
CA GLY A 168 -10.13 -20.84 4.99
C GLY A 168 -9.04 -19.78 4.80
N VAL A 169 -8.64 -19.06 5.84
CA VAL A 169 -7.48 -18.15 5.77
C VAL A 169 -6.20 -18.96 5.96
N SER A 170 -5.26 -18.84 5.02
CA SER A 170 -3.97 -19.53 5.12
C SER A 170 -3.12 -18.99 6.29
N PRO A 171 -2.20 -19.80 6.88
CA PRO A 171 -1.31 -19.33 7.95
C PRO A 171 -0.51 -18.08 7.55
N ARG A 172 -0.15 -17.99 6.27
CA ARG A 172 0.58 -16.85 5.71
C ARG A 172 -0.28 -15.59 5.74
N LYS A 173 -1.52 -15.65 5.23
CA LYS A 173 -2.48 -14.52 5.29
C LYS A 173 -2.83 -14.14 6.72
N ALA A 174 -3.01 -15.10 7.62
CA ALA A 174 -3.22 -14.83 9.04
C ALA A 174 -2.05 -14.00 9.64
N SER A 175 -0.81 -14.35 9.29
CA SER A 175 0.36 -13.58 9.72
C SER A 175 0.37 -12.15 9.18
N TYR A 176 -0.15 -11.92 7.97
CA TYR A 176 -0.25 -10.62 7.32
C TYR A 176 -1.32 -9.75 7.99
N LEU A 177 -2.50 -10.32 8.24
CA LEU A 177 -3.58 -9.66 8.97
C LEU A 177 -3.13 -9.19 10.35
N HIS A 178 -2.48 -10.06 11.12
CA HIS A 178 -1.97 -9.69 12.44
C HIS A 178 -0.81 -8.68 12.38
N ASP A 179 0.03 -8.73 11.35
CA ASP A 179 1.11 -7.76 11.17
C ASP A 179 0.56 -6.36 10.83
N LEU A 180 -0.47 -6.29 9.97
CA LEU A 180 -1.20 -5.06 9.68
C LEU A 180 -1.86 -4.51 10.95
N ALA A 181 -2.63 -5.33 11.65
CA ALA A 181 -3.35 -4.92 12.85
C ALA A 181 -2.42 -4.45 13.97
N ARG A 182 -1.28 -5.13 14.19
CA ARG A 182 -0.24 -4.67 15.14
C ARG A 182 0.31 -3.29 14.80
N LYS A 183 0.56 -3.00 13.52
CA LYS A 183 1.05 -1.68 13.09
C LYS A 183 0.01 -0.57 13.32
N TYR A 184 -1.28 -0.90 13.27
CA TYR A 184 -2.34 0.03 13.65
C TYR A 184 -2.39 0.25 15.16
N VAL A 185 -2.39 -0.82 15.95
CA VAL A 185 -2.41 -0.73 17.42
C VAL A 185 -1.17 -0.01 17.97
N SER A 186 -0.01 -0.20 17.34
CA SER A 186 1.23 0.49 17.74
C SER A 186 1.32 1.95 17.27
N GLY A 187 0.31 2.47 16.56
CA GLY A 187 0.29 3.83 16.03
C GLY A 187 1.22 4.09 14.82
N ILE A 188 1.84 3.05 14.24
CA ILE A 188 2.65 3.18 13.02
C ILE A 188 1.75 3.52 11.82
N LEU A 189 0.54 2.97 11.80
CA LEU A 189 -0.49 3.24 10.80
C LEU A 189 -1.78 3.69 11.50
N SER A 190 -2.54 4.55 10.84
CA SER A 190 -3.93 4.85 11.20
C SER A 190 -4.69 5.24 9.94
N ASP A 191 -6.03 5.13 9.96
CA ASP A 191 -6.85 5.54 8.81
C ASP A 191 -6.63 7.01 8.47
N SER A 192 -6.59 7.88 9.47
CA SER A 192 -6.34 9.32 9.30
C SER A 192 -4.97 9.56 8.68
N ALA A 193 -3.92 8.90 9.17
CA ALA A 193 -2.59 9.04 8.59
C ALA A 193 -2.58 8.59 7.12
N ILE A 194 -3.17 7.44 6.80
CA ILE A 194 -3.21 6.91 5.43
C ILE A 194 -3.92 7.86 4.46
N ILE A 195 -5.06 8.42 4.85
CA ILE A 195 -5.84 9.32 4.00
C ILE A 195 -5.05 10.61 3.69
N ASN A 196 -4.32 11.13 4.67
CA ASN A 196 -3.61 12.41 4.57
C ASN A 196 -2.16 12.29 4.06
N MET A 197 -1.62 11.07 3.99
CA MET A 197 -0.22 10.83 3.59
C MET A 197 -0.05 11.00 2.07
N ASP A 198 1.10 11.56 1.68
CA ASP A 198 1.50 11.63 0.27
C ASP A 198 1.77 10.23 -0.29
N ASP A 199 1.60 10.10 -1.61
CA ASP A 199 1.63 8.82 -2.31
C ASP A 199 2.95 8.05 -2.14
N ARG A 200 4.10 8.75 -2.11
CA ARG A 200 5.42 8.11 -1.96
C ARG A 200 5.59 7.59 -0.54
N SER A 201 5.28 8.40 0.47
CA SER A 201 5.38 7.99 1.88
C SER A 201 4.40 6.86 2.18
N LEU A 202 3.18 6.93 1.63
CA LEU A 202 2.18 5.88 1.79
C LEU A 202 2.67 4.55 1.22
N ALA A 203 3.27 4.56 0.02
CA ALA A 203 3.81 3.35 -0.57
C ALA A 203 4.97 2.75 0.25
N ALA A 204 5.87 3.59 0.76
CA ALA A 204 6.95 3.13 1.64
C ALA A 204 6.40 2.52 2.94
N MET A 205 5.38 3.13 3.55
CA MET A 205 4.78 2.66 4.79
C MET A 205 4.02 1.35 4.62
N LEU A 206 3.15 1.26 3.60
CA LEU A 206 2.33 0.07 3.38
C LEU A 206 3.15 -1.14 2.92
N THR A 207 4.25 -0.93 2.19
CA THR A 207 5.15 -2.05 1.80
C THR A 207 5.93 -2.66 2.96
N MET A 208 5.96 -2.02 4.13
CA MET A 208 6.50 -2.63 5.36
C MET A 208 5.52 -3.63 6.01
N VAL A 209 4.26 -3.65 5.58
CA VAL A 209 3.28 -4.65 6.03
C VAL A 209 3.56 -5.96 5.31
N LYS A 210 3.70 -7.05 6.07
CA LYS A 210 3.92 -8.38 5.47
C LYS A 210 2.78 -8.72 4.51
N GLY A 211 3.12 -9.15 3.30
CA GLY A 211 2.15 -9.54 2.28
C GLY A 211 1.55 -8.39 1.47
N ILE A 212 1.96 -7.14 1.72
CA ILE A 212 1.59 -5.99 0.90
C ILE A 212 2.80 -5.58 0.07
N GLY A 213 2.70 -5.78 -1.25
CA GLY A 213 3.72 -5.36 -2.21
C GLY A 213 3.35 -4.04 -2.89
N ALA A 214 4.28 -3.47 -3.65
CA ALA A 214 4.07 -2.21 -4.38
C ALA A 214 2.83 -2.24 -5.30
N TRP A 215 2.59 -3.37 -5.97
CA TRP A 215 1.38 -3.54 -6.78
C TRP A 215 0.10 -3.44 -5.94
N SER A 216 0.04 -4.14 -4.80
CA SER A 216 -1.11 -4.07 -3.89
C SER A 216 -1.34 -2.67 -3.33
N VAL A 217 -0.26 -1.92 -3.06
CA VAL A 217 -0.35 -0.51 -2.66
C VAL A 217 -0.99 0.32 -3.76
N HIS A 218 -0.54 0.20 -5.02
CA HIS A 218 -1.15 0.96 -6.11
C HIS A 218 -2.63 0.62 -6.28
N MET A 219 -3.02 -0.66 -6.18
CA MET A 219 -4.42 -1.04 -6.24
C MET A 219 -5.23 -0.42 -5.10
N PHE A 220 -4.68 -0.43 -3.89
CA PHE A 220 -5.30 0.22 -2.72
C PHE A 220 -5.45 1.73 -2.93
N MET A 221 -4.43 2.42 -3.44
CA MET A 221 -4.50 3.85 -3.69
C MET A 221 -5.54 4.20 -4.76
N ILE A 222 -5.60 3.43 -5.84
CA ILE A 222 -6.56 3.64 -6.94
C ILE A 222 -7.99 3.36 -6.47
N PHE A 223 -8.24 2.18 -5.90
CA PHE A 223 -9.61 1.70 -5.68
C PHE A 223 -10.15 1.97 -4.29
N SER A 224 -9.30 2.07 -3.27
CA SER A 224 -9.74 2.36 -1.89
C SER A 224 -9.60 3.83 -1.52
N LEU A 225 -8.53 4.49 -1.97
CA LEU A 225 -8.32 5.92 -1.69
C LEU A 225 -8.75 6.84 -2.85
N ALA A 226 -9.12 6.28 -4.01
CA ALA A 226 -9.50 7.05 -5.19
C ALA A 226 -8.44 8.11 -5.56
N ARG A 227 -7.15 7.83 -5.37
CA ARG A 227 -6.07 8.74 -5.74
C ARG A 227 -6.06 8.92 -7.27
N PRO A 228 -6.06 10.16 -7.79
CA PRO A 228 -6.19 10.39 -9.23
C PRO A 228 -4.92 10.06 -10.03
N ASP A 229 -3.74 10.23 -9.43
CA ASP A 229 -2.46 10.25 -10.16
C ASP A 229 -1.56 9.03 -9.88
N VAL A 230 -2.14 7.83 -9.77
CA VAL A 230 -1.40 6.58 -9.56
C VAL A 230 -1.26 5.80 -10.86
N LEU A 231 -0.01 5.51 -11.24
CA LEU A 231 0.33 4.64 -12.37
C LEU A 231 0.86 3.29 -11.86
N PRO A 232 0.13 2.18 -12.02
CA PRO A 232 0.59 0.87 -11.60
C PRO A 232 1.57 0.29 -12.63
N SER A 233 2.76 0.87 -12.74
CA SER A 233 3.75 0.56 -13.79
C SER A 233 4.26 -0.89 -13.81
N ALA A 234 4.10 -1.64 -12.71
CA ALA A 234 4.42 -3.05 -12.63
C ALA A 234 3.25 -3.98 -13.02
N ASP A 235 2.04 -3.44 -13.19
CA ASP A 235 0.85 -4.21 -13.57
C ASP A 235 0.93 -4.68 -15.02
N LEU A 236 0.86 -5.99 -15.23
CA LEU A 236 0.99 -6.57 -16.57
C LEU A 236 -0.22 -6.21 -17.45
N GLY A 237 -1.43 -6.12 -16.89
CA GLY A 237 -2.63 -5.74 -17.61
C GLY A 237 -2.52 -4.32 -18.15
N VAL A 238 -2.14 -3.36 -17.31
CA VAL A 238 -1.93 -1.96 -17.72
C VAL A 238 -0.81 -1.86 -18.75
N ARG A 239 0.31 -2.56 -18.55
CA ARG A 239 1.42 -2.55 -19.52
C ARG A 239 1.01 -3.12 -20.89
N LYS A 240 0.22 -4.20 -20.92
CA LYS A 240 -0.34 -4.76 -22.16
C LYS A 240 -1.34 -3.80 -22.80
N GLY A 241 -2.19 -3.15 -22.01
CA GLY A 241 -3.08 -2.11 -22.51
C GLY A 241 -2.31 -0.95 -23.14
N VAL A 242 -1.22 -0.48 -22.52
CA VAL A 242 -0.34 0.56 -23.09
C VAL A 242 0.36 0.08 -24.36
N GLN A 243 0.82 -1.17 -24.40
CA GLN A 243 1.36 -1.77 -25.61
C GLN A 243 0.35 -1.71 -26.75
N MET A 244 -0.89 -2.12 -26.49
CA MET A 244 -1.96 -2.14 -27.48
C MET A 244 -2.39 -0.74 -27.89
N LEU A 245 -2.48 0.20 -26.94
CA LEU A 245 -2.91 1.56 -27.18
C LEU A 245 -1.96 2.28 -28.14
N TYR A 246 -0.65 2.14 -27.94
CA TYR A 246 0.37 2.81 -28.74
C TYR A 246 1.01 1.89 -29.79
N GLU A 247 0.40 0.74 -30.08
CA GLU A 247 0.86 -0.23 -31.08
C GLU A 247 2.35 -0.59 -30.95
N LEU A 248 2.82 -0.76 -29.71
CA LEU A 248 4.21 -1.08 -29.42
C LEU A 248 4.50 -2.55 -29.75
N GLU A 249 5.67 -2.80 -30.36
CA GLU A 249 6.12 -4.15 -30.69
C GLU A 249 6.20 -5.04 -29.44
N ASP A 250 6.80 -4.53 -28.37
CA ASP A 250 6.98 -5.23 -27.10
C ASP A 250 6.16 -4.63 -25.96
N VAL A 251 5.83 -5.46 -24.96
CA VAL A 251 5.25 -4.99 -23.70
C VAL A 251 6.25 -4.04 -23.01
N PRO A 252 5.92 -2.74 -22.83
CA PRO A 252 6.85 -1.75 -22.29
C PRO A 252 7.30 -2.14 -20.89
N ARG A 253 8.57 -1.97 -20.54
CA ARG A 253 9.11 -2.24 -19.20
C ARG A 253 8.53 -1.25 -18.18
N PRO A 254 8.50 -1.59 -16.87
CA PRO A 254 8.02 -0.66 -15.84
C PRO A 254 8.71 0.71 -15.87
N SER A 255 10.01 0.73 -16.19
CA SER A 255 10.81 1.96 -16.32
C SER A 255 10.43 2.86 -17.50
N GLN A 256 9.69 2.34 -18.48
CA GLN A 256 9.24 3.10 -19.66
C GLN A 256 7.84 3.69 -19.44
N MET A 257 7.07 3.14 -18.50
CA MET A 257 5.66 3.49 -18.28
C MET A 257 5.46 4.96 -17.92
N ASP A 258 6.32 5.51 -17.06
CA ASP A 258 6.21 6.93 -16.66
C ASP A 258 6.27 7.86 -17.87
N LYS A 259 7.22 7.64 -18.79
CA LYS A 259 7.35 8.47 -19.99
C LYS A 259 6.18 8.29 -20.95
N LEU A 260 5.72 7.06 -21.14
CA LEU A 260 4.59 6.75 -22.04
C LEU A 260 3.28 7.35 -21.54
N CYS A 261 3.06 7.36 -20.22
CA CYS A 261 1.81 7.79 -19.60
C CYS A 261 1.89 9.21 -19.01
N GLU A 262 2.91 10.01 -19.34
CA GLU A 262 3.11 11.34 -18.76
C GLU A 262 1.96 12.29 -19.11
N ARG A 263 1.43 12.16 -20.33
CA ARG A 263 0.26 12.93 -20.81
C ARG A 263 -1.01 12.68 -20.01
N TRP A 264 -1.08 11.58 -19.26
CA TRP A 264 -2.26 11.25 -18.49
C TRP A 264 -2.31 11.98 -17.14
N ARG A 265 -1.23 12.68 -16.74
CA ARG A 265 -1.18 13.40 -15.47
C ARG A 265 -2.12 14.62 -15.50
N PRO A 266 -2.92 14.85 -14.44
CA PRO A 266 -2.81 14.23 -13.11
C PRO A 266 -3.78 13.05 -12.86
N TYR A 267 -4.29 12.39 -13.92
CA TYR A 267 -5.34 11.36 -13.85
C TYR A 267 -4.88 9.98 -14.35
N ARG A 268 -3.63 9.60 -14.06
CA ARG A 268 -3.05 8.31 -14.49
C ARG A 268 -3.86 7.11 -14.01
N SER A 269 -4.60 7.21 -12.90
CA SER A 269 -5.45 6.12 -12.42
C SER A 269 -6.66 5.86 -13.32
N VAL A 270 -7.23 6.90 -13.93
CA VAL A 270 -8.30 6.77 -14.93
C VAL A 270 -7.75 6.18 -16.22
N GLY A 271 -6.58 6.65 -16.69
CA GLY A 271 -5.90 6.06 -17.85
C GLY A 271 -5.60 4.57 -17.66
N ALA A 272 -5.05 4.19 -16.50
CA ALA A 272 -4.81 2.80 -16.13
C ALA A 272 -6.10 1.95 -16.13
N TRP A 273 -7.23 2.52 -15.68
CA TRP A 273 -8.51 1.82 -15.70
C TRP A 273 -8.96 1.47 -17.12
N TYR A 274 -8.83 2.41 -18.07
CA TYR A 274 -9.14 2.15 -19.48
C TYR A 274 -8.20 1.13 -20.11
N MET A 275 -6.96 1.01 -19.65
CA MET A 275 -6.05 -0.06 -20.12
C MET A 275 -6.59 -1.45 -19.74
N TRP A 276 -7.17 -1.61 -18.54
CA TRP A 276 -7.84 -2.86 -18.19
C TRP A 276 -9.11 -3.11 -18.99
N ARG A 277 -9.85 -2.07 -19.40
CA ARG A 277 -10.99 -2.24 -20.32
C ARG A 277 -10.55 -2.69 -21.71
N LEU A 278 -9.49 -2.06 -22.22
CA LEU A 278 -8.94 -2.32 -23.55
C LEU A 278 -8.43 -3.75 -23.72
N ILE A 279 -7.81 -4.33 -22.68
CA ILE A 279 -7.37 -5.73 -22.73
C ILE A 279 -8.56 -6.70 -22.63
N GLU A 280 -9.60 -6.38 -21.85
CA GLU A 280 -10.76 -7.24 -21.66
C GLU A 280 -11.64 -7.33 -22.91
N SER A 281 -11.76 -6.25 -23.68
CA SER A 281 -12.54 -6.24 -24.92
C SER A 281 -11.94 -7.08 -26.05
N LYS A 282 -10.65 -7.42 -25.98
CA LYS A 282 -9.99 -8.34 -26.93
C LYS A 282 -9.99 -9.81 -26.50
N VAL A 283 -10.27 -10.11 -25.23
CA VAL A 283 -10.41 -11.51 -24.80
C VAL A 283 -11.78 -12.00 -25.26
N PRO A 284 -11.87 -13.09 -26.07
CA PRO A 284 -13.17 -13.65 -26.42
C PRO A 284 -13.92 -14.04 -25.15
N GLN A 285 -15.04 -13.38 -24.88
CA GLN A 285 -15.91 -13.76 -23.79
C GLN A 285 -16.52 -15.13 -24.13
N PRO A 286 -16.50 -16.12 -23.22
CA PRO A 286 -17.33 -17.30 -23.40
C PRO A 286 -18.78 -16.83 -23.51
N ALA A 287 -19.48 -17.31 -24.55
CA ALA A 287 -20.83 -16.85 -24.89
C ALA A 287 -21.75 -16.86 -23.66
N PRO A 288 -22.56 -15.81 -23.45
CA PRO A 288 -23.52 -15.81 -22.35
C PRO A 288 -24.47 -16.99 -22.50
N ALA A 289 -24.64 -17.77 -21.42
CA ALA A 289 -25.70 -18.77 -21.35
C ALA A 289 -27.04 -18.04 -21.52
N ILE A 290 -27.73 -18.33 -22.61
CA ILE A 290 -29.05 -17.77 -22.93
C ILE A 290 -30.01 -18.09 -21.77
N PRO A 291 -30.56 -17.09 -21.06
CA PRO A 291 -31.65 -17.35 -20.13
C PRO A 291 -32.94 -17.51 -20.92
N VAL A 292 -33.54 -18.70 -20.84
CA VAL A 292 -34.91 -18.95 -21.30
C VAL A 292 -35.86 -18.57 -20.16
N GLY A 293 -36.59 -17.45 -20.27
CA GLY A 293 -37.65 -17.07 -19.32
C GLY A 293 -38.19 -15.65 -19.51
N PRO A 294 -39.51 -15.40 -19.40
CA PRO A 294 -40.21 -14.31 -20.10
C PRO A 294 -40.19 -12.94 -19.40
N LEU A 295 -40.41 -11.92 -20.23
CA LEU A 295 -40.56 -10.48 -19.93
C LEU A 295 -41.40 -10.17 -18.68
N ALA A 296 -40.86 -9.36 -17.78
CA ALA A 296 -41.61 -8.55 -16.83
C ALA A 296 -41.01 -7.12 -16.74
N LEU A 297 -41.87 -6.11 -16.77
CA LEU A 297 -41.53 -4.68 -16.72
C LEU A 297 -40.92 -4.28 -15.36
N PRO A 298 -40.03 -3.27 -15.28
CA PRO A 298 -39.28 -3.00 -14.05
C PRO A 298 -40.06 -2.15 -13.04
N SER A 299 -40.20 -2.69 -11.83
CA SER A 299 -40.66 -2.04 -10.60
C SER A 299 -39.52 -1.24 -9.91
N PRO A 300 -39.79 -0.45 -8.85
CA PRO A 300 -38.79 0.41 -8.18
C PRO A 300 -37.56 -0.32 -7.62
N ASP A 301 -37.66 -1.63 -7.39
CA ASP A 301 -36.55 -2.52 -6.99
C ASP A 301 -35.44 -2.61 -8.06
N GLY A 302 -35.72 -2.19 -9.29
CA GLY A 302 -34.76 -2.16 -10.39
C GLY A 302 -33.56 -1.25 -10.14
N GLN A 303 -33.69 -0.18 -9.34
CA GLN A 303 -32.56 0.70 -9.01
C GLN A 303 -31.59 0.09 -8.00
N ILE A 304 -32.11 -0.68 -7.02
CA ILE A 304 -31.27 -1.41 -6.06
C ILE A 304 -30.54 -2.55 -6.80
N MET A 305 -31.24 -3.26 -7.68
CA MET A 305 -30.67 -4.34 -8.48
C MET A 305 -29.61 -3.84 -9.49
N LEU A 306 -29.81 -2.65 -10.09
CA LEU A 306 -28.81 -2.01 -10.94
C LEU A 306 -27.56 -1.58 -10.15
N HIS A 307 -27.74 -1.11 -8.91
CA HIS A 307 -26.63 -0.76 -8.04
C HIS A 307 -25.84 -1.99 -7.62
N GLU A 308 -26.51 -3.08 -7.23
CA GLU A 308 -25.89 -4.37 -6.92
C GLU A 308 -25.22 -5.01 -8.15
N GLN A 309 -25.82 -4.92 -9.34
CA GLN A 309 -25.20 -5.36 -10.58
C GLN A 309 -23.95 -4.55 -10.91
N HIS A 310 -23.99 -3.22 -10.79
CA HIS A 310 -22.81 -2.38 -10.98
C HIS A 310 -21.70 -2.71 -9.97
N GLN A 311 -22.06 -2.99 -8.72
CA GLN A 311 -21.13 -3.36 -7.67
C GLN A 311 -20.51 -4.75 -7.92
N GLN A 312 -21.33 -5.72 -8.35
CA GLN A 312 -20.86 -7.05 -8.76
C GLN A 312 -19.99 -6.97 -10.00
N GLN A 313 -20.34 -6.15 -10.98
CA GLN A 313 -19.56 -5.94 -12.20
C GLN A 313 -18.22 -5.27 -11.87
N GLN A 314 -18.18 -4.23 -11.03
CA GLN A 314 -16.92 -3.63 -10.54
C GLN A 314 -16.07 -4.60 -9.73
N GLN A 315 -16.68 -5.43 -8.89
CA GLN A 315 -15.95 -6.46 -8.14
C GLN A 315 -15.42 -7.56 -9.05
N GLN A 316 -16.16 -7.93 -10.09
CA GLN A 316 -15.74 -8.88 -11.11
C GLN A 316 -14.68 -8.29 -12.05
N GLN A 317 -14.68 -6.97 -12.26
CA GLN A 317 -13.61 -6.23 -12.93
C GLN A 317 -12.33 -6.20 -12.10
N GLN A 318 -12.41 -5.87 -10.80
CA GLN A 318 -11.28 -6.01 -9.88
C GLN A 318 -10.78 -7.47 -9.86
N GLN A 319 -11.69 -8.44 -9.99
CA GLN A 319 -11.33 -9.84 -10.08
C GLN A 319 -10.59 -10.19 -11.37
N ASN A 320 -11.03 -9.74 -12.54
CA ASN A 320 -10.35 -10.01 -13.81
C ASN A 320 -8.93 -9.42 -13.79
N VAL A 321 -8.77 -8.23 -13.20
CA VAL A 321 -7.45 -7.66 -12.92
C VAL A 321 -6.65 -8.55 -11.97
N ILE A 322 -7.24 -9.05 -10.88
CA ILE A 322 -6.58 -9.97 -9.92
C ILE A 322 -6.27 -11.36 -10.54
N GLN A 323 -7.11 -11.90 -11.42
CA GLN A 323 -6.99 -13.21 -12.06
C GLN A 323 -6.03 -13.19 -13.25
N MET A 324 -5.86 -12.04 -13.92
CA MET A 324 -4.78 -11.82 -14.89
C MET A 324 -3.39 -11.81 -14.24
N ILE A 325 -3.29 -11.93 -12.91
CA ILE A 325 -2.07 -11.77 -12.14
C ILE A 325 -1.70 -13.09 -11.47
N ASP A 326 -1.02 -13.94 -12.23
CA ASP A 326 -0.04 -14.89 -11.68
C ASP A 326 1.20 -14.95 -12.59
N PRO A 327 2.33 -14.29 -12.24
CA PRO A 327 3.59 -14.49 -12.96
C PRO A 327 4.14 -15.92 -12.84
N LEU A 328 3.64 -16.75 -11.91
CA LEU A 328 4.21 -18.07 -11.61
C LEU A 328 3.56 -19.24 -12.35
N GLN A 329 2.46 -19.04 -13.08
CA GLN A 329 1.80 -20.13 -13.82
C GLN A 329 2.34 -20.34 -15.24
N MET A 330 3.17 -19.43 -15.79
CA MET A 330 3.53 -19.42 -17.23
C MET A 330 5.00 -19.74 -17.55
N LEU A 331 5.80 -20.24 -16.60
CA LEU A 331 7.18 -20.69 -16.88
C LEU A 331 7.36 -22.18 -16.55
N PRO A 332 7.40 -23.08 -17.55
CA PRO A 332 7.92 -24.41 -17.31
C PRO A 332 9.46 -24.34 -17.16
N GLY A 333 9.99 -24.77 -16.01
CA GLY A 333 11.35 -25.31 -15.97
C GLY A 333 12.51 -24.44 -15.44
N MET A 334 12.31 -23.50 -14.51
CA MET A 334 13.43 -22.78 -13.86
C MET A 334 13.38 -22.74 -12.32
N GLY A 335 13.02 -23.85 -11.68
CA GLY A 335 12.94 -23.96 -10.21
C GLY A 335 14.28 -24.12 -9.48
N VAL A 336 15.38 -24.46 -10.16
CA VAL A 336 16.61 -24.92 -9.47
C VAL A 336 17.76 -23.90 -9.46
N ARG A 337 17.77 -22.91 -10.37
CA ARG A 337 18.90 -21.95 -10.46
C ARG A 337 18.71 -20.62 -9.71
N LEU A 338 17.50 -20.30 -9.23
CA LEU A 338 17.25 -19.07 -8.46
C LEU A 338 17.59 -19.22 -6.96
N GLY A 339 17.57 -20.45 -6.43
CA GLY A 339 17.88 -20.75 -5.04
C GLY A 339 19.33 -20.44 -4.66
N HIS A 340 20.29 -20.82 -5.52
CA HIS A 340 21.71 -20.55 -5.27
C HIS A 340 22.06 -19.05 -5.39
N LEU A 341 21.39 -18.31 -6.28
CA LEU A 341 21.63 -16.87 -6.44
C LEU A 341 21.09 -16.08 -5.24
N LEU A 342 19.93 -16.47 -4.67
CA LEU A 342 19.39 -15.83 -3.46
C LEU A 342 20.25 -16.10 -2.21
N VAL A 343 20.84 -17.29 -2.11
CA VAL A 343 21.78 -17.62 -1.02
C VAL A 343 23.06 -16.77 -1.13
N LEU A 344 23.63 -16.64 -2.33
CA LEU A 344 24.82 -15.82 -2.57
C LEU A 344 24.57 -14.32 -2.32
N VAL A 345 23.40 -13.80 -2.70
CA VAL A 345 23.02 -12.40 -2.42
C VAL A 345 22.78 -12.17 -0.92
N ARG A 346 22.16 -13.12 -0.20
CA ARG A 346 22.00 -13.04 1.26
C ARG A 346 23.32 -13.07 2.01
N VAL A 347 24.25 -13.95 1.61
CA VAL A 347 25.59 -14.04 2.22
C VAL A 347 26.36 -12.75 1.98
N ARG A 348 26.31 -12.18 0.76
CA ARG A 348 27.00 -10.93 0.42
C ARG A 348 26.44 -9.71 1.16
N ILE A 349 25.12 -9.63 1.36
CA ILE A 349 24.48 -8.56 2.17
C ILE A 349 24.85 -8.71 3.66
N HIS A 350 24.94 -9.94 4.17
CA HIS A 350 25.31 -10.18 5.57
C HIS A 350 26.78 -9.81 5.84
N VAL A 351 27.70 -10.17 4.94
CA VAL A 351 29.13 -9.80 5.01
C VAL A 351 29.31 -8.27 4.94
N LEU A 352 28.56 -7.57 4.06
CA LEU A 352 28.64 -6.11 3.94
C LEU A 352 28.08 -5.38 5.18
N ARG A 353 27.01 -5.89 5.81
CA ARG A 353 26.51 -5.35 7.09
C ARG A 353 27.50 -5.57 8.23
N HIS A 354 28.14 -6.73 8.29
CA HIS A 354 29.13 -7.02 9.34
C HIS A 354 30.41 -6.17 9.19
N ALA A 355 30.83 -5.91 7.94
CA ALA A 355 31.96 -5.03 7.64
C ALA A 355 31.66 -3.55 7.94
N SER A 356 30.44 -3.07 7.66
CA SER A 356 30.02 -1.70 7.99
C SER A 356 29.85 -1.49 9.50
N SER A 357 29.35 -2.50 10.23
CA SER A 357 29.23 -2.43 11.70
C SER A 357 30.58 -2.38 12.42
N ARG A 358 31.61 -3.10 11.93
CA ARG A 358 32.96 -3.05 12.49
C ARG A 358 33.64 -1.70 12.21
N ARG A 359 33.50 -1.19 10.98
CA ARG A 359 34.06 0.12 10.59
C ARG A 359 33.44 1.27 11.40
N ASN A 360 32.12 1.22 11.66
CA ASN A 360 31.46 2.21 12.50
C ASN A 360 31.91 2.10 13.97
N ALA A 361 32.05 0.89 14.52
CA ALA A 361 32.55 0.71 15.90
C ALA A 361 33.98 1.22 16.11
N GLU A 362 34.82 1.15 15.07
CA GLU A 362 36.20 1.64 15.08
C GLU A 362 36.27 3.18 14.96
N ILE A 363 35.40 3.77 14.14
CA ILE A 363 35.20 5.22 14.07
C ILE A 363 34.71 5.79 15.41
N TYR A 364 33.76 5.14 16.08
CA TYR A 364 33.27 5.58 17.39
C TYR A 364 34.33 5.47 18.50
N ARG A 365 35.25 4.49 18.44
CA ARG A 365 36.39 4.42 19.38
C ARG A 365 37.44 5.49 19.12
N CYS A 366 37.74 5.82 17.86
CA CYS A 366 38.65 6.92 17.54
C CYS A 366 38.08 8.27 17.98
N ILE A 367 36.78 8.49 17.84
CA ILE A 367 36.12 9.73 18.29
C ILE A 367 36.15 9.85 19.82
N HIS A 368 36.04 8.73 20.55
CA HIS A 368 36.03 8.74 22.02
C HIS A 368 37.42 8.82 22.66
N ALA A 369 38.50 8.58 21.91
CA ALA A 369 39.89 8.70 22.37
C ALA A 369 40.52 10.07 22.06
N MET A 370 39.81 10.94 21.31
CA MET A 370 40.24 12.30 20.97
C MET A 370 39.47 13.39 21.74
N ALA A 371 38.61 12.99 22.68
CA ALA A 371 37.94 13.84 23.67
C ALA A 371 38.40 13.40 25.06
#